data_AF-A0A7W8NE90-F1
#
_entry.id   AF-A0A7W8NE90-F1
#
_cell.length_a   1.000
_cell.length_b   1.000
_cell.length_c   1.000
_cell.angle_alpha   90.00
_cell.angle_beta   90.00
_cell.angle_gamma   90.00
#
_symmetry.space_group_name_H-M   'P 1'
#
loop_
_entity.id
_entity.type
_entity.pdbx_description
1 polymer ?
#
loop_
_entity_poly.entity_id
_entity_poly.type
_entity_poly.pdbx_seq_one_letter_code
_entity_poly.pdbx_strand_id
1 'polypeptide(L)'
;MKRSLVLASLLCGLVACAPAATVAPPDRDGAALRLASIEGGVTAYFNAGLSDVFPLKFTITGSDLRVNAPQYCNVSNAAILCTVPRLPAGGNFVLPMRGSNISVVALYKRASGAEFKLTAQQ
;
A
#
# COMPACT_ATOMS: atom_id res chain seq x y z
N MET A 1 -31.38 56.16 38.60
CA MET A 1 -30.45 55.15 39.12
C MET A 1 -30.40 53.97 38.14
N LYS A 2 -29.21 53.79 37.54
CA LYS A 2 -28.55 52.57 37.00
C LYS A 2 -29.29 51.63 36.02
N ARG A 3 -28.84 51.71 34.76
CA ARG A 3 -28.98 50.75 33.65
C ARG A 3 -28.17 49.48 33.94
N SER A 4 -28.77 48.30 33.83
CA SER A 4 -28.06 47.01 33.89
C SER A 4 -27.59 46.61 32.48
N LEU A 5 -26.28 46.41 32.35
CA LEU A 5 -25.57 45.97 31.15
C LEU A 5 -25.67 44.45 30.96
N VAL A 6 -25.87 44.05 29.70
CA VAL A 6 -25.74 42.69 29.17
C VAL A 6 -24.33 42.53 28.58
N LEU A 7 -23.54 41.54 29.03
CA LEU A 7 -22.32 41.03 28.39
C LEU A 7 -22.12 39.57 28.85
N ALA A 8 -22.27 38.55 28.01
CA ALA A 8 -21.31 38.01 27.03
C ALA A 8 -20.17 37.18 27.64
N SER A 9 -20.22 35.86 27.47
CA SER A 9 -19.08 34.93 27.55
C SER A 9 -19.48 33.61 26.85
N LEU A 10 -19.15 33.44 25.55
CA LEU A 10 -17.94 32.80 25.01
C LEU A 10 -17.79 31.29 25.32
N LEU A 11 -18.17 30.47 24.32
CA LEU A 11 -17.37 29.43 23.64
C LEU A 11 -16.32 28.65 24.46
N CYS A 12 -16.55 27.33 24.59
CA CYS A 12 -15.55 26.24 24.62
C CYS A 12 -16.31 24.91 24.79
N GLY A 13 -16.15 23.84 24.01
CA GLY A 13 -15.35 23.58 22.83
C GLY A 13 -15.91 22.31 22.18
N LEU A 14 -16.01 22.34 20.85
CA LEU A 14 -16.33 21.17 20.04
C LEU A 14 -15.25 20.12 20.27
N VAL A 15 -15.61 18.97 20.84
CA VAL A 15 -14.76 17.79 20.91
C VAL A 15 -14.65 17.25 19.48
N ALA A 16 -13.68 17.77 18.74
CA ALA A 16 -13.27 17.19 17.46
C ALA A 16 -12.58 15.86 17.76
N CYS A 17 -13.33 14.77 17.65
CA CYS A 17 -12.79 13.43 17.55
C CYS A 17 -12.06 13.33 16.21
N ALA A 18 -10.79 13.76 16.17
CA ALA A 18 -9.93 13.51 15.03
C ALA A 18 -9.61 12.00 15.03
N PRO A 19 -9.88 11.26 13.95
CA PRO A 19 -9.48 9.87 13.87
C PRO A 19 -7.96 9.81 13.95
N ALA A 20 -7.44 9.21 15.02
CA ALA A 20 -6.03 8.93 15.16
C ALA A 20 -5.63 8.01 13.98
N ALA A 21 -4.90 8.56 13.02
CA ALA A 21 -4.29 7.78 11.97
C ALA A 21 -3.28 6.83 12.64
N THR A 22 -3.68 5.57 12.84
CA THR A 22 -2.77 4.51 13.25
C THR A 22 -1.78 4.29 12.13
N VAL A 23 -0.60 4.91 12.25
CA VAL A 23 0.54 4.62 11.39
C VAL A 23 0.86 3.15 11.59
N ALA A 24 0.68 2.34 10.54
CA ALA A 24 1.04 0.94 10.58
C ALA A 24 2.53 0.83 10.95
N PRO A 25 2.90 0.01 11.95
CA PRO A 25 4.28 -0.10 12.37
C PRO A 25 5.17 -0.55 11.20
N PRO A 26 6.42 -0.07 11.11
CA PRO A 26 7.34 -0.51 10.07
C PRO A 26 7.57 -2.01 10.18
N ASP A 27 7.59 -2.70 9.04
CA ASP A 27 7.90 -4.13 8.98
C ASP A 27 9.36 -4.35 9.39
N ARG A 28 9.56 -4.93 10.58
CA ARG A 28 10.89 -5.17 11.15
C ARG A 28 11.66 -6.27 10.42
N ASP A 29 10.97 -7.11 9.68
CA ASP A 29 11.58 -8.18 8.91
C ASP A 29 12.08 -7.68 7.53
N GLY A 30 11.80 -6.42 7.19
CA GLY A 30 12.46 -5.72 6.09
C GLY A 30 11.93 -6.08 4.69
N ALA A 31 10.65 -6.41 4.54
CA ALA A 31 10.10 -6.50 3.19
C ALA A 31 10.15 -5.14 2.48
N ALA A 32 10.42 -5.18 1.19
CA ALA A 32 10.63 -3.99 0.38
C ALA A 32 9.94 -4.14 -0.97
N LEU A 33 9.37 -3.05 -1.48
CA LEU A 33 8.79 -2.93 -2.81
C LEU A 33 9.54 -1.84 -3.57
N ARG A 34 9.94 -2.12 -4.80
CA ARG A 34 10.49 -1.11 -5.73
C ARG A 34 9.98 -1.32 -7.14
N LEU A 35 9.89 -0.22 -7.88
CA LEU A 35 9.75 -0.24 -9.33
C LEU A 35 11.11 0.10 -9.95
N ALA A 36 11.43 -0.54 -11.07
CA ALA A 36 12.57 -0.14 -11.88
C ALA A 36 12.19 -0.12 -13.36
N SER A 37 12.58 0.93 -14.06
CA SER A 37 12.59 0.92 -15.52
C SER A 37 13.70 0.01 -16.01
N ILE A 38 13.34 -0.86 -16.93
CA ILE A 38 14.28 -1.62 -17.75
C ILE A 38 13.99 -1.27 -19.21
N GLU A 39 14.95 -1.49 -20.11
CA GLU A 39 14.75 -1.18 -21.51
C GLU A 39 13.49 -1.87 -22.04
N GLY A 40 12.51 -1.08 -22.47
CA GLY A 40 11.20 -1.59 -22.84
C GLY A 40 10.34 -2.07 -21.68
N GLY A 41 10.31 -1.44 -20.51
CA GLY A 41 9.25 -1.71 -19.54
C GLY A 41 9.55 -1.29 -18.12
N VAL A 42 8.67 -1.72 -17.23
CA VAL A 42 8.80 -1.52 -15.78
C VAL A 42 8.77 -2.89 -15.12
N THR A 43 9.58 -3.09 -14.10
CA THR A 43 9.54 -4.31 -13.29
C THR A 43 9.26 -3.95 -11.85
N ALA A 44 8.23 -4.58 -11.26
CA ALA A 44 8.01 -4.54 -9.84
C ALA A 44 8.80 -5.65 -9.15
N TYR A 45 9.57 -5.27 -8.14
CA TYR A 45 10.34 -6.19 -7.30
C TYR A 45 9.83 -6.09 -5.88
N PHE A 46 9.42 -7.22 -5.32
CA PHE A 46 9.15 -7.34 -3.89
C PHE A 46 10.06 -8.39 -3.28
N ASN A 47 10.73 -8.01 -2.20
CA ASN A 47 11.55 -8.89 -1.39
C ASN A 47 10.83 -9.19 -0.07
N ALA A 48 10.81 -10.45 0.35
CA ALA A 48 10.13 -10.88 1.58
C ALA A 48 10.87 -10.48 2.87
N GLY A 49 12.13 -10.08 2.78
CA GLY A 49 12.99 -9.81 3.94
C GLY A 49 13.33 -11.11 4.69
N LEU A 50 13.41 -11.03 6.02
CA LEU A 50 13.90 -12.12 6.89
C LEU A 50 12.84 -13.16 7.25
N SER A 51 11.56 -12.89 6.94
CA SER A 51 10.44 -13.77 7.28
C SER A 51 9.58 -14.07 6.05
N ASP A 52 8.80 -15.13 6.15
CA ASP A 52 7.79 -15.45 5.16
C ASP A 52 6.69 -14.38 5.08
N VAL A 53 6.05 -14.32 3.91
CA VAL A 53 4.95 -13.41 3.60
C VAL A 53 3.72 -14.19 3.11
N PHE A 54 2.55 -13.87 3.65
CA PHE A 54 1.29 -14.57 3.37
C PHE A 54 0.05 -13.68 3.42
N PRO A 55 -0.90 -13.85 2.49
CA PRO A 55 -0.62 -13.81 1.07
C PRO A 55 -0.03 -12.45 0.68
N LEU A 56 0.84 -12.42 -0.33
CA LEU A 56 1.26 -11.16 -0.97
C LEU A 56 0.24 -10.80 -2.05
N LYS A 57 -0.40 -9.65 -1.91
CA LYS A 57 -1.37 -9.11 -2.88
C LYS A 57 -0.81 -7.85 -3.51
N PHE A 58 -0.68 -7.83 -4.82
CA PHE A 58 -0.41 -6.62 -5.57
C PHE A 58 -1.69 -6.06 -6.17
N THR A 59 -1.86 -4.75 -6.07
CA THR A 59 -2.78 -3.98 -6.88
C THR A 59 -1.96 -3.04 -7.75
N ILE A 60 -2.05 -3.22 -9.06
CA ILE A 60 -1.28 -2.47 -10.05
C ILE A 60 -2.26 -1.60 -10.84
N THR A 61 -2.00 -0.31 -10.86
CA THR A 61 -2.78 0.70 -11.59
C THR A 61 -1.88 1.50 -12.49
N GLY A 62 -2.41 2.00 -13.60
CA GLY A 62 -1.66 2.78 -14.59
C GLY A 62 -2.39 2.78 -15.93
N SER A 63 -1.72 3.28 -16.97
CA SER A 63 -2.23 3.30 -18.34
C SER A 63 -1.56 2.22 -19.17
N ASP A 64 -2.30 1.63 -20.13
CA ASP A 64 -1.82 0.60 -21.06
C ASP A 64 -1.09 -0.57 -20.39
N LEU A 65 -1.59 -0.96 -19.20
CA LEU A 65 -0.98 -2.01 -18.41
C LEU A 65 -0.99 -3.35 -19.13
N ARG A 66 0.16 -4.00 -19.20
CA ARG A 66 0.30 -5.37 -19.70
C ARG A 66 1.22 -6.17 -18.81
N VAL A 67 0.75 -7.33 -18.37
CA VAL A 67 1.47 -8.28 -17.52
C VAL A 67 1.29 -9.67 -18.11
N ASN A 68 2.35 -10.47 -18.13
CA ASN A 68 2.28 -11.87 -18.57
C ASN A 68 2.60 -12.81 -17.40
N ALA A 69 1.66 -12.93 -16.47
CA ALA A 69 1.77 -13.79 -15.29
C ALA A 69 0.38 -14.34 -14.86
N PRO A 70 -0.33 -15.07 -15.75
CA PRO A 70 -1.72 -15.49 -15.53
C PRO A 70 -1.90 -16.39 -14.31
N GLN A 71 -0.85 -17.08 -13.86
CA GLN A 71 -0.86 -17.91 -12.66
C GLN A 71 -1.00 -17.13 -11.35
N TYR A 72 -0.65 -15.84 -11.36
CA TYR A 72 -0.73 -14.96 -10.18
C TYR A 72 -1.70 -13.81 -10.37
N CYS A 73 -1.87 -13.33 -11.60
CA CYS A 73 -2.49 -12.06 -11.90
C CYS A 73 -3.77 -12.22 -12.72
N ASN A 74 -4.79 -11.44 -12.36
CA ASN A 74 -6.01 -11.26 -13.13
C ASN A 74 -6.28 -9.78 -13.37
N VAL A 75 -6.90 -9.46 -14.50
CA VAL A 75 -7.40 -8.12 -14.77
C VAL A 75 -8.72 -7.94 -14.01
N SER A 76 -8.87 -6.82 -13.33
CA SER A 76 -10.11 -6.44 -12.64
C SER A 76 -10.35 -4.96 -12.84
N ASN A 77 -11.37 -4.63 -13.65
CA ASN A 77 -11.66 -3.26 -14.06
C ASN A 77 -10.43 -2.58 -14.67
N ALA A 78 -9.99 -1.46 -14.09
CA ALA A 78 -8.82 -0.68 -14.50
C ALA A 78 -7.51 -1.08 -13.80
N ALA A 79 -7.49 -2.19 -13.04
CA ALA A 79 -6.33 -2.64 -12.30
C ALA A 79 -5.94 -4.08 -12.67
N ILE A 80 -4.67 -4.41 -12.43
CA ILE A 80 -4.18 -5.79 -12.42
C ILE A 80 -3.99 -6.19 -10.96
N LEU A 81 -4.68 -7.24 -10.55
CA LEU A 81 -4.60 -7.79 -9.20
C LEU A 81 -3.77 -9.05 -9.26
N CYS A 82 -2.73 -9.15 -8.44
CA CYS A 82 -1.92 -10.36 -8.34
C CYS A 82 -1.92 -10.90 -6.92
N THR A 83 -1.97 -12.22 -6.76
CA THR A 83 -1.86 -12.88 -5.46
C THR A 83 -0.80 -13.97 -5.50
N VAL A 84 0.18 -13.87 -4.60
CA VAL A 84 1.15 -14.93 -4.33
C VAL A 84 0.80 -15.51 -2.95
N PRO A 85 0.35 -16.79 -2.87
CA PRO A 85 -0.16 -17.36 -1.61
C PRO A 85 0.85 -17.35 -0.47
N ARG A 86 2.11 -17.60 -0.80
CA ARG A 86 3.26 -17.59 0.10
C ARG A 86 4.48 -17.12 -0.66
N LEU A 87 5.22 -16.17 -0.09
CA LEU A 87 6.58 -15.89 -0.50
C LEU A 87 7.52 -16.22 0.69
N PRO A 88 8.41 -17.21 0.56
CA PRO A 88 9.32 -17.58 1.64
C PRO A 88 10.28 -16.45 2.03
N ALA A 89 10.81 -16.51 3.25
CA ALA A 89 11.90 -15.65 3.74
C ALA A 89 13.07 -15.62 2.74
N GLY A 90 13.62 -14.43 2.50
CA GLY A 90 14.63 -14.15 1.49
C GLY A 90 14.14 -14.22 0.04
N GLY A 91 12.90 -14.69 -0.18
CA GLY A 91 12.31 -14.83 -1.50
C GLY A 91 12.04 -13.49 -2.18
N ASN A 92 12.09 -13.52 -3.51
CA ASN A 92 11.76 -12.38 -4.35
C ASN A 92 10.58 -12.72 -5.26
N PHE A 93 9.63 -11.80 -5.36
CA PHE A 93 8.63 -11.79 -6.41
C PHE A 93 8.99 -10.70 -7.40
N VAL A 94 9.13 -11.08 -8.67
CA VAL A 94 9.53 -10.19 -9.76
C VAL A 94 8.44 -10.23 -10.81
N LEU A 95 7.89 -9.05 -11.12
CA LEU A 95 6.80 -8.92 -12.07
C LEU A 95 7.15 -7.89 -13.15
N PRO A 96 7.67 -8.35 -14.31
CA PRO A 96 7.85 -7.50 -15.47
C PRO A 96 6.49 -7.08 -16.04
N MET A 97 6.38 -5.81 -16.42
CA MET A 97 5.16 -5.22 -16.95
C MET A 97 5.45 -4.10 -17.96
N ARG A 98 4.42 -3.74 -18.72
CA ARG A 98 4.38 -2.56 -19.59
C ARG A 98 3.29 -1.61 -19.09
N GLY A 99 3.41 -0.35 -19.47
CA GLY A 99 2.46 0.71 -19.17
C GLY A 99 3.16 1.99 -18.77
N SER A 100 2.39 2.99 -18.35
CA SER A 100 2.87 4.27 -17.86
C SER A 100 2.06 4.73 -16.64
N ASN A 101 2.61 5.66 -15.86
CA ASN A 101 2.02 6.15 -14.60
C ASN A 101 1.69 4.98 -13.66
N ILE A 102 2.67 4.08 -13.50
CA ILE A 102 2.44 2.81 -12.82
C ILE A 102 2.53 3.03 -11.32
N SER A 103 1.49 2.61 -10.61
CA SER A 103 1.46 2.55 -9.15
C SER A 103 1.19 1.12 -8.72
N VAL A 104 2.06 0.60 -7.87
CA VAL A 104 1.93 -0.74 -7.28
C VAL A 104 1.74 -0.61 -5.78
N VAL A 105 0.66 -1.19 -5.29
CA VAL A 105 0.40 -1.35 -3.86
C VAL A 105 0.56 -2.83 -3.52
N ALA A 106 1.50 -3.13 -2.63
CA ALA A 106 1.66 -4.46 -2.06
C ALA A 106 1.01 -4.51 -0.67
N LEU A 107 0.03 -5.39 -0.49
CA LEU A 107 -0.56 -5.74 0.79
C LEU A 107 -0.15 -7.15 1.17
N TYR A 108 0.31 -7.34 2.40
CA TYR A 108 0.78 -8.64 2.83
C TYR A 108 0.71 -8.84 4.33
N LYS A 109 0.76 -10.10 4.79
CA LYS A 109 0.84 -10.42 6.22
C LYS A 109 2.09 -11.20 6.57
N ARG A 110 2.45 -11.12 7.84
CA ARG A 110 3.41 -12.00 8.51
C ARG A 110 2.70 -13.15 9.20
N ALA A 111 3.44 -14.16 9.63
CA ALA A 111 2.91 -15.31 10.39
C ALA A 111 2.21 -14.88 11.70
N SER A 112 2.59 -13.72 12.27
CA SER A 112 1.92 -13.10 13.41
C SER A 112 0.50 -12.60 13.11
N GLY A 113 0.09 -12.59 11.83
CA GLY A 113 -1.19 -12.05 11.37
C GLY A 113 -1.16 -10.53 11.11
N ALA A 114 -0.08 -9.84 11.48
CA ALA A 114 0.08 -8.41 11.22
C ALA A 114 0.08 -8.13 9.72
N GLU A 115 -0.71 -7.13 9.29
CA GLU A 115 -0.81 -6.70 7.91
C GLU A 115 0.07 -5.48 7.64
N PHE A 116 0.67 -5.44 6.46
CA PHE A 116 1.58 -4.39 6.02
C PHE A 116 1.22 -3.93 4.61
N LYS A 117 1.54 -2.67 4.33
CA LYS A 117 1.32 -2.03 3.04
C LYS A 117 2.60 -1.35 2.57
N LEU A 118 3.02 -1.63 1.35
CA LEU A 118 4.06 -0.90 0.65
C LEU A 118 3.50 -0.32 -0.65
N THR A 119 4.05 0.82 -1.08
CA THR A 119 3.63 1.47 -2.31
C THR A 119 4.85 1.96 -3.07
N ALA A 120 4.88 1.73 -4.38
CA ALA A 120 5.91 2.22 -5.28
C ALA A 120 5.23 2.78 -6.53
N GLN A 121 5.77 3.89 -7.05
CA GLN A 121 5.21 4.62 -8.17
C GLN A 121 6.30 5.02 -9.16
N GLN A 122 5.92 5.11 -10.43
CA GLN A 122 6.77 5.53 -11.53
C GLN A 122 5.97 6.28 -12.60
#